data_AF-A0A4U8W516-F1
#
_entry.id   AF-A0A4U8W516-F1
#
_cell.length_a   1.000
_cell.length_b   1.000
_cell.length_c   1.000
_cell.angle_alpha   90.00
_cell.angle_beta   90.00
_cell.angle_gamma   90.00
#
_symmetry.space_group_name_H-M   'P 1'
#
loop_
_entity.id
_entity.type
_entity.pdbx_description
1 polymer ?
#
loop_
_entity_poly.entity_id
_entity_poly.type
_entity_poly.pdbx_seq_one_letter_code
_entity_poly.pdbx_strand_id
1 'polypeptide(L)'
;MRIAAVLGTSAVAVGLVLSVPAQASAQPGSGCHESYDPCVPITSDVDCAGGSGNGPEYTGRVRVIGPDEYDLDRDGNGIGCENS
;
A
#
# COMPACT_ATOMS: atom_id res chain seq x y z
N MET A 1 59.80 6.88 33.62
CA MET A 1 58.64 5.98 33.40
C MET A 1 57.86 6.49 32.19
N ARG A 2 58.00 5.88 31.02
CA ARG A 2 57.21 6.15 29.80
C ARG A 2 56.67 4.81 29.33
N ILE A 3 55.34 4.64 29.27
CA ILE A 3 54.55 3.69 28.45
C ILE A 3 53.11 3.75 28.99
N ALA A 4 52.02 3.62 28.23
CA ALA A 4 51.75 3.65 26.81
C ALA A 4 50.21 3.78 26.67
N ALA A 5 49.75 4.37 25.57
CA ALA A 5 48.35 4.56 25.23
C ALA A 5 47.66 3.25 24.81
N VAL A 6 46.35 3.12 25.07
CA VAL A 6 45.41 2.23 24.36
C VAL A 6 44.03 2.92 24.41
N LEU A 7 43.59 3.63 23.37
CA LEU A 7 42.74 3.15 22.26
C LEU A 7 41.45 2.45 22.74
N GLY A 8 40.40 3.24 23.01
CA GLY A 8 39.04 2.77 23.24
C GLY A 8 38.16 3.05 22.02
N THR A 9 37.74 1.99 21.33
CA THR A 9 37.05 1.97 20.04
C THR A 9 35.59 2.42 20.13
N SER A 10 35.19 3.40 19.33
CA SER A 10 33.79 3.75 19.11
C SER A 10 33.11 2.69 18.24
N ALA A 11 32.14 1.95 18.79
CA ALA A 11 31.22 1.14 17.99
C ALA A 11 30.04 2.02 17.55
N VAL A 12 30.06 2.49 16.30
CA VAL A 12 28.90 3.12 15.67
C VAL A 12 28.05 2.01 15.08
N ALA A 13 26.93 1.70 15.72
CA ALA A 13 25.91 0.82 15.16
C ALA A 13 25.22 1.54 14.01
N VAL A 14 25.58 1.21 12.77
CA VAL A 14 24.93 1.72 11.57
C VAL A 14 23.56 1.04 11.48
N GLY A 15 22.50 1.82 11.71
CA GLY A 15 21.12 1.35 11.62
C GLY A 15 20.80 0.85 10.21
N LEU A 16 20.30 -0.39 10.13
CA LEU A 16 19.78 -0.96 8.90
C LEU A 16 18.43 -0.31 8.60
N VAL A 17 18.43 0.77 7.81
CA VAL A 17 17.21 1.30 7.21
C VAL A 17 16.80 0.37 6.08
N LEU A 18 15.83 -0.52 6.34
CA LEU A 18 15.14 -1.26 5.30
C LEU A 18 14.19 -0.28 4.60
N SER A 19 14.72 0.50 3.66
CA SER A 19 13.91 1.26 2.72
C SER A 19 13.26 0.27 1.76
N VAL A 20 12.08 -0.23 2.11
CA VAL A 20 11.23 -0.94 1.15
C VAL A 20 10.85 0.09 0.08
N PRO A 21 11.22 -0.11 -1.20
CA PRO A 21 10.70 0.76 -2.23
C PRO A 21 9.19 0.57 -2.24
N ALA A 22 8.44 1.64 -1.95
CA ALA A 22 7.04 1.71 -2.29
C ALA A 22 6.99 1.55 -3.81
N GLN A 23 6.54 0.38 -4.27
CA GLN A 23 6.26 0.15 -5.68
C GLN A 23 5.05 1.00 -6.01
N ALA A 24 5.28 2.28 -6.30
CA ALA A 24 4.34 3.09 -7.05
C ALA A 24 4.41 2.61 -8.50
N SER A 25 3.77 1.48 -8.80
CA SER A 25 3.29 1.26 -10.15
C SER A 25 2.05 2.14 -10.29
N ALA A 26 2.26 3.34 -10.81
CA ALA A 26 1.22 4.08 -11.48
C ALA A 26 1.47 3.84 -12.97
N GLN A 27 0.99 2.72 -13.51
CA GLN A 27 1.02 2.53 -14.95
C GLN A 27 0.01 3.48 -15.62
N PRO A 28 0.43 4.41 -16.50
CA PRO A 28 -0.51 5.19 -17.28
C PRO A 28 -1.05 4.32 -18.41
N GLY A 29 -2.18 3.66 -18.16
CA GLY A 29 -2.90 2.87 -19.14
C GLY A 29 -4.31 2.54 -18.66
N SER A 30 -5.32 2.80 -19.49
CA SER A 30 -6.74 2.46 -19.31
C SER A 30 -7.60 3.22 -18.29
N GLY A 31 -7.06 4.06 -17.39
CA GLY A 31 -7.90 4.77 -16.40
C GLY A 31 -8.52 3.84 -15.34
N CYS A 32 -8.07 2.59 -15.34
CA CYS A 32 -8.38 1.57 -14.34
C CYS A 32 -7.20 1.45 -13.38
N HIS A 33 -7.52 1.31 -12.11
CA HIS A 33 -6.56 1.10 -11.05
C HIS A 33 -6.04 -0.35 -11.09
N GLU A 34 -4.72 -0.53 -11.15
CA GLU A 34 -4.09 -1.83 -11.41
C GLU A 34 -4.24 -2.84 -10.26
N SER A 35 -4.47 -2.37 -9.04
CA SER A 35 -4.72 -3.24 -7.89
C SER A 35 -6.08 -3.94 -7.92
N TYR A 36 -6.97 -3.66 -8.87
CA TYR A 36 -8.33 -4.20 -8.87
C TYR A 36 -8.72 -4.85 -10.20
N ASP A 37 -9.48 -5.94 -10.11
CA ASP A 37 -10.09 -6.63 -11.25
C ASP A 37 -11.54 -7.04 -10.92
N PRO A 38 -12.56 -6.62 -11.67
CA PRO A 38 -12.52 -5.84 -12.91
C PRO A 38 -12.09 -4.37 -12.69
N CYS A 39 -11.99 -3.60 -13.79
CA CYS A 39 -11.60 -2.19 -13.79
C CYS A 39 -12.32 -1.35 -12.73
N VAL A 40 -11.55 -0.77 -11.82
CA VAL A 40 -11.99 0.26 -10.87
C VAL A 40 -11.40 1.61 -11.32
N PRO A 41 -12.20 2.69 -11.44
CA PRO A 41 -11.69 3.98 -11.92
C PRO A 41 -10.65 4.57 -10.96
N ILE A 42 -9.66 5.27 -11.52
CA ILE A 42 -8.67 6.02 -10.72
C ILE A 42 -9.29 7.36 -10.31
N THR A 43 -9.76 7.44 -9.07
CA THR A 43 -10.35 8.64 -8.45
C THR A 43 -9.88 8.79 -7.00
N SER A 44 -10.37 9.81 -6.28
CA SER A 44 -9.99 10.06 -4.88
C SER A 44 -10.52 9.00 -3.91
N ASP A 45 -11.65 8.37 -4.24
CA ASP A 45 -12.34 7.39 -3.41
C ASP A 45 -13.32 6.59 -4.28
N VAL A 46 -13.45 5.29 -4.02
CA VAL A 46 -14.43 4.42 -4.66
C VAL A 46 -15.05 3.57 -3.56
N ASP A 47 -16.37 3.55 -3.52
CA ASP A 47 -17.11 2.80 -2.51
C ASP A 47 -17.78 1.54 -3.06
N CYS A 48 -18.10 0.61 -2.18
CA CYS A 48 -18.95 -0.52 -2.55
C CYS A 48 -20.40 -0.08 -2.81
N ALA A 49 -20.92 -0.41 -3.99
CA ALA A 49 -22.30 -0.14 -4.37
C ALA A 49 -23.28 -0.89 -3.45
N GLY A 50 -24.18 -0.17 -2.78
CA GLY A 50 -25.09 -0.74 -1.76
C GLY A 50 -24.60 -0.58 -0.32
N GLY A 51 -23.35 -0.14 -0.13
CA GLY A 51 -22.81 0.24 1.16
C GLY A 51 -23.22 1.65 1.62
N SER A 52 -22.71 2.03 2.80
CA SER A 52 -22.93 3.36 3.41
C SER A 52 -21.96 4.45 2.93
N GLY A 53 -21.13 4.13 1.93
CA GLY A 53 -20.11 5.02 1.40
C GLY A 53 -20.69 6.27 0.73
N ASN A 54 -19.87 7.31 0.62
CA ASN A 54 -20.24 8.63 0.11
C ASN A 54 -19.19 9.21 -0.85
N GLY A 55 -18.37 8.33 -1.42
CA GLY A 55 -17.36 8.62 -2.42
C GLY A 55 -17.99 9.07 -3.74
N PRO A 56 -17.17 9.63 -4.64
CA PRO A 56 -17.61 10.11 -5.94
C PRO A 56 -18.03 8.99 -6.89
N GLU A 57 -17.54 7.77 -6.68
CA GLU A 57 -17.76 6.61 -7.55
C GLU A 57 -18.06 5.35 -6.72
N TYR A 58 -18.73 4.38 -7.34
CA TYR A 58 -19.10 3.11 -6.71
C TYR A 58 -18.79 1.90 -7.60
N THR A 59 -18.43 0.78 -6.99
CA THR A 59 -18.15 -0.49 -7.69
C THR A 59 -18.85 -1.70 -7.05
N GLY A 60 -18.97 -2.79 -7.80
CA GLY A 60 -19.47 -4.07 -7.29
C GLY A 60 -18.35 -4.94 -6.70
N ARG A 61 -18.58 -6.25 -6.61
CA ARG A 61 -17.56 -7.23 -6.21
C ARG A 61 -16.31 -7.06 -7.09
N VAL A 62 -15.16 -6.88 -6.45
CA VAL A 62 -13.85 -6.73 -7.10
C VAL A 62 -12.85 -7.68 -6.46
N ARG A 63 -11.82 -8.06 -7.20
CA ARG A 63 -10.66 -8.76 -6.68
C ARG A 63 -9.55 -7.75 -6.45
N VAL A 64 -8.99 -7.76 -5.25
CA VAL A 64 -7.83 -6.95 -4.86
C VAL A 64 -6.57 -7.75 -5.14
N ILE A 65 -5.80 -7.29 -6.12
CA ILE A 65 -4.56 -7.91 -6.61
C ILE A 65 -3.33 -7.23 -6.00
N GLY A 66 -3.42 -5.92 -5.75
CA GLY A 66 -2.35 -5.07 -5.24
C GLY A 66 -2.74 -4.38 -3.92
N PRO A 67 -2.19 -3.20 -3.61
CA PRO A 67 -2.63 -2.42 -2.46
C PRO A 67 -4.10 -2.01 -2.57
N ASP A 68 -4.83 -2.13 -1.47
CA ASP A 68 -6.21 -1.67 -1.32
C ASP A 68 -6.25 -0.18 -0.97
N GLU A 69 -6.05 0.68 -1.97
CA GLU A 69 -6.04 2.14 -1.83
C GLU A 69 -7.44 2.74 -1.54
N TYR A 70 -8.50 1.99 -1.84
CA TYR A 70 -9.91 2.41 -1.69
C TYR A 70 -10.61 1.71 -0.52
N ASP A 71 -9.89 0.91 0.28
CA ASP A 71 -10.44 0.19 1.44
C ASP A 71 -11.68 -0.67 1.08
N LEU A 72 -11.68 -1.26 -0.12
CA LEU A 72 -12.77 -2.08 -0.64
C LEU A 72 -12.77 -3.50 -0.03
N ASP A 73 -11.62 -3.97 0.43
CA ASP A 73 -11.35 -5.28 1.02
C ASP A 73 -10.85 -5.13 2.46
N ARG A 74 -11.75 -4.65 3.34
CA ARG A 74 -11.43 -4.36 4.74
C ARG A 74 -10.96 -5.55 5.56
N ASP A 75 -11.32 -6.76 5.16
CA ASP A 75 -10.90 -7.98 5.85
C ASP A 75 -9.60 -8.57 5.27
N GLY A 76 -9.16 -8.08 4.11
CA GLY A 76 -7.88 -8.41 3.48
C GLY A 76 -7.84 -9.81 2.89
N ASN A 77 -8.99 -10.37 2.49
CA ASN A 77 -9.07 -11.72 1.95
C ASN A 77 -8.78 -11.78 0.43
N GLY A 78 -8.57 -10.63 -0.20
CA GLY A 78 -8.31 -10.43 -1.62
C GLY A 78 -9.56 -10.18 -2.45
N ILE A 79 -10.75 -10.12 -1.84
CA ILE A 79 -12.02 -9.85 -2.50
C ILE A 79 -12.71 -8.66 -1.83
N GLY A 80 -12.85 -7.57 -2.57
CA GLY A 80 -13.60 -6.39 -2.14
C GLY A 80 -15.09 -6.49 -2.42
N CYS A 81 -15.88 -5.73 -1.66
CA CYS A 81 -17.33 -5.58 -1.85
C CYS A 81 -18.11 -6.91 -1.88
N GLU A 82 -17.74 -7.85 -1.01
CA GLU A 82 -18.40 -9.17 -0.96
C GLU A 82 -19.81 -9.15 -0.34
N ASN A 83 -20.08 -8.16 0.52
CA ASN A 83 -21.31 -8.02 1.28
C ASN A 83 -22.06 -6.71 0.92
N SER A 84 -22.00 -6.34 -0.36
CA SER A 84 -22.55 -5.08 -0.90
C SER A 84 -23.97 -5.26 -1.42
#